data_AF-A0A966HZ25-F1
#
_entry.id   AF-A0A966HZ25-F1
#
_cell.length_a   1.000
_cell.length_b   1.000
_cell.length_c   1.000
_cell.angle_alpha   90.00
_cell.angle_beta   90.00
_cell.angle_gamma   90.00
#
_symmetry.space_group_name_H-M   'P 1'
#
loop_
_entity.id
_entity.type
_entity.pdbx_description
1 polymer ?
#
loop_
_entity_poly.entity_id
_entity_poly.type
_entity_poly.pdbx_seq_one_letter_code
_entity_poly.pdbx_strand_id
1 'polypeptide(L)'
;MVESVHLGHLLILGSDGEEVLKIGDIDQLIYPRSAVKSLQASAMLRAGLKVNGPQLALACASHAGSAAHLEVALSTLASVGLDESALRNTPDKPLGAAERAAWGDKAPTSLAANCSGKHSAMVA
;
A
#
# COMPACT_ATOMS: atom_id res chain seq x y z
N MET A 1 1.48 -18.31 -30.49
CA MET A 1 0.72 -17.07 -30.25
C MET A 1 1.23 -16.47 -28.95
N VAL A 2 1.55 -15.17 -28.90
CA VAL A 2 2.03 -14.50 -27.68
C VAL A 2 0.83 -13.87 -26.98
N GLU A 3 0.64 -14.16 -25.68
CA GLU A 3 -0.49 -13.66 -24.87
C GLU A 3 -0.32 -12.20 -24.45
N SER A 4 0.91 -11.78 -24.11
CA SER A 4 1.23 -10.38 -23.77
C SER A 4 2.72 -10.08 -23.91
N VAL A 5 3.05 -8.80 -24.10
CA VAL A 5 4.41 -8.25 -24.11
C VAL A 5 4.50 -7.16 -23.05
N HIS A 6 5.53 -7.22 -22.20
CA HIS A 6 5.79 -6.23 -21.15
C HIS A 6 7.11 -5.52 -21.44
N LEU A 7 7.05 -4.18 -21.51
CA LEU A 7 8.23 -3.33 -21.63
C LEU A 7 8.56 -2.73 -20.27
N GLY A 8 9.84 -2.58 -19.96
CA GLY A 8 10.26 -2.01 -18.70
C GLY A 8 11.76 -1.75 -18.65
N HIS A 9 12.16 -1.17 -17.53
CA HIS A 9 13.54 -0.91 -17.16
C HIS A 9 13.81 -1.62 -15.83
N LEU A 10 15.04 -2.12 -15.65
CA LEU A 10 15.43 -2.90 -14.48
C LEU A 10 16.73 -2.36 -13.92
N LEU A 11 16.75 -2.17 -12.60
CA LEU A 11 17.95 -1.94 -11.82
C LEU A 11 17.92 -2.90 -10.62
N ILE A 12 19.01 -3.64 -10.42
CA ILE A 12 19.25 -4.43 -9.21
C ILE A 12 20.49 -3.86 -8.54
N LEU A 13 20.35 -3.53 -7.25
CA LEU A 13 21.44 -3.05 -6.42
C LEU A 13 21.85 -4.12 -5.41
N GLY A 14 23.14 -4.18 -5.12
CA GLY A 14 23.70 -4.93 -4.00
C GLY A 14 23.32 -4.29 -2.66
N SER A 15 23.56 -5.00 -1.56
CA SER A 15 23.35 -4.48 -0.21
C SER A 15 24.24 -3.28 0.14
N ASP A 16 25.36 -3.13 -0.57
CA ASP A 16 26.30 -2.01 -0.55
C ASP A 16 25.84 -0.82 -1.42
N GLY A 17 24.78 -1.00 -2.22
CA GLY A 17 24.27 0.01 -3.15
C GLY A 17 24.90 -0.04 -4.53
N GLU A 18 25.83 -0.97 -4.79
CA GLU A 18 26.47 -1.10 -6.09
C GLU A 18 25.54 -1.73 -7.13
N GLU A 19 25.71 -1.35 -8.40
CA GLU A 19 24.92 -1.89 -9.51
C GLU A 19 25.28 -3.35 -9.77
N VAL A 20 24.30 -4.25 -9.63
CA VAL A 20 24.42 -5.68 -9.97
C VAL A 20 23.93 -5.94 -11.40
N LEU A 21 22.87 -5.26 -11.82
CA LEU A 21 22.28 -5.40 -13.16
C LEU A 21 21.51 -4.14 -13.57
N LYS A 22 21.72 -3.71 -14.81
CA LYS A 22 20.96 -2.63 -15.47
C LYS A 22 20.46 -3.07 -16.83
N ILE A 23 19.15 -2.89 -17.08
CA ILE A 23 18.52 -3.15 -18.37
C ILE A 23 17.61 -1.96 -18.74
N GLY A 24 17.83 -1.37 -19.91
CA GLY A 24 17.07 -0.22 -20.40
C GLY A 24 17.50 1.12 -19.80
N ASP A 25 16.61 2.10 -19.85
CA ASP A 25 16.83 3.47 -19.34
C ASP A 25 16.30 3.60 -17.91
N ILE A 26 17.20 3.58 -16.93
CA ILE A 26 16.86 3.70 -15.51
C ILE A 26 16.61 5.15 -15.07
N ASP A 27 16.93 6.12 -15.91
CA ASP A 27 16.71 7.55 -15.68
C ASP A 27 15.35 8.02 -16.24
N GLN A 28 14.65 7.11 -16.93
CA GLN A 28 13.32 7.35 -17.46
C GLN A 28 12.34 7.70 -16.34
N LEU A 29 11.66 8.84 -16.49
CA LEU A 29 10.63 9.26 -15.55
C LEU A 29 9.42 8.33 -15.61
N ILE A 30 9.01 7.83 -14.43
CA ILE A 30 7.81 7.01 -14.27
C ILE A 30 6.92 7.60 -13.17
N TYR A 31 5.63 7.28 -13.24
CA TYR A 31 4.77 7.41 -12.06
C TYR A 31 5.01 6.21 -11.16
N PRO A 32 5.52 6.37 -9.93
CA PRO A 32 5.82 5.24 -9.06
C PRO A 32 4.56 4.59 -8.47
N ARG A 33 3.40 5.26 -8.58
CA ARG A 33 2.09 4.76 -8.13
C ARG A 33 2.18 4.25 -6.69
N SER A 34 1.69 3.05 -6.42
CA SER A 34 1.70 2.48 -5.08
C SER A 34 3.08 2.02 -4.58
N ALA A 35 4.13 2.01 -5.42
CA ALA A 35 5.46 1.55 -5.01
C ALA A 35 6.15 2.50 -4.02
N VAL A 36 5.78 3.78 -3.98
CA VAL A 36 6.35 4.77 -3.04
C VAL A 36 5.82 4.69 -1.61
N LYS A 37 4.89 3.76 -1.32
CA LYS A 37 4.29 3.65 0.03
C LYS A 37 5.33 3.43 1.13
N SER A 38 6.38 2.64 0.86
CA SER A 38 7.47 2.43 1.81
C SER A 38 8.24 3.73 2.11
N LEU A 39 8.48 4.56 1.10
CA LEU A 39 9.10 5.89 1.28
C LEU A 39 8.19 6.81 2.08
N GLN A 40 6.88 6.78 1.81
CA GLN A 40 5.89 7.54 2.57
C GLN A 40 5.85 7.11 4.04
N ALA A 41 5.80 5.81 4.33
CA ALA A 41 5.85 5.29 5.70
C ALA A 41 7.16 5.67 6.40
N SER A 42 8.29 5.61 5.69
CA SER A 42 9.59 6.06 6.19
C SER A 42 9.60 7.54 6.58
N ALA A 43 8.90 8.39 5.83
CA ALA A 43 8.71 9.79 6.18
C ALA A 43 7.79 9.96 7.40
N MET A 44 6.68 9.21 7.49
CA MET A 44 5.75 9.26 8.64
C MET A 44 6.44 8.84 9.94
N LEU A 45 7.24 7.77 9.92
CA LEU A 45 8.03 7.33 11.09
C LEU A 45 8.99 8.43 11.56
N ARG A 46 9.68 9.11 10.64
CA ARG A 46 10.56 10.25 10.97
C ARG A 46 9.77 11.45 11.50
N ALA A 47 8.52 11.62 11.08
CA ALA A 47 7.61 12.65 11.56
C ALA A 47 6.97 12.30 12.92
N GLY A 48 7.23 11.12 13.48
CA GLY A 48 6.77 10.72 14.81
C GLY A 48 5.64 9.70 14.87
N LEU A 49 5.23 9.13 13.72
CA LEU A 49 4.26 8.04 13.68
C LEU A 49 4.75 6.86 14.54
N LYS A 50 3.92 6.41 15.47
CA LYS A 50 4.19 5.24 16.32
C LYS A 50 3.29 4.09 15.90
N VAL A 51 3.89 3.04 15.33
CA VAL A 51 3.18 1.86 14.85
C VAL A 51 3.92 0.58 15.24
N ASN A 52 3.18 -0.51 15.39
CA ASN A 52 3.75 -1.85 15.53
C ASN A 52 4.08 -2.48 14.17
N GLY A 53 4.63 -3.70 14.17
CA GLY A 53 5.02 -4.42 12.96
C GLY A 53 3.89 -4.57 11.92
N PRO A 54 2.72 -5.15 12.28
CA PRO A 54 1.58 -5.25 11.37
C PRO A 54 1.10 -3.91 10.79
N GLN A 55 1.00 -2.88 11.61
CA GLN A 55 0.57 -1.53 11.18
C GLN A 55 1.58 -0.92 10.19
N LEU A 56 2.89 -1.05 10.47
CA LEU A 56 3.94 -0.60 9.57
C LEU A 56 3.93 -1.39 8.25
N ALA A 57 3.74 -2.70 8.31
CA ALA A 57 3.63 -3.53 7.11
C ALA A 57 2.48 -3.06 6.21
N LEU A 58 1.30 -2.77 6.80
CA LEU A 58 0.15 -2.29 6.06
C LEU A 58 0.31 -0.86 5.55
N ALA A 59 1.03 0.00 6.27
CA ALA A 59 1.38 1.35 5.81
C ALA A 59 2.27 1.32 4.55
N CYS A 60 3.14 0.32 4.44
CA CYS A 60 4.06 0.14 3.32
C CYS A 60 3.45 -0.60 2.10
N ALA A 61 2.32 -1.29 2.27
CA ALA A 61 1.81 -2.24 1.28
C ALA A 61 0.51 -1.77 0.60
N SER A 62 0.13 -2.49 -0.46
CA SER A 62 -1.27 -2.51 -0.92
C SER A 62 -1.88 -3.83 -0.47
N HIS A 63 -3.05 -3.80 0.17
CA HIS A 63 -3.63 -5.02 0.74
C HIS A 63 -4.77 -5.58 -0.10
N ALA A 64 -5.00 -6.89 0.04
CA ALA A 64 -6.10 -7.60 -0.61
C ALA A 64 -7.48 -7.17 -0.08
N GLY A 65 -7.55 -6.61 1.14
CA GLY A 65 -8.81 -6.25 1.80
C GLY A 65 -9.42 -7.39 2.61
N SER A 66 -8.59 -8.33 3.07
CA SER A 66 -9.01 -9.39 4.00
C SER A 66 -9.36 -8.80 5.37
N ALA A 67 -10.17 -9.52 6.16
CA ALA A 67 -10.58 -9.06 7.49
C ALA A 67 -9.37 -8.65 8.36
N ALA A 68 -8.30 -9.46 8.38
CA ALA A 68 -7.07 -9.13 9.10
C ALA A 68 -6.40 -7.82 8.63
N HIS A 69 -6.44 -7.51 7.32
CA HIS A 69 -5.93 -6.23 6.82
C HIS A 69 -6.81 -5.06 7.28
N LEU A 70 -8.14 -5.21 7.22
CA LEU A 70 -9.07 -4.15 7.64
C LEU A 70 -8.95 -3.88 9.15
N GLU A 71 -8.80 -4.94 9.96
CA GLU A 71 -8.54 -4.83 11.40
C GLU A 71 -7.25 -4.08 11.71
N VAL A 72 -6.16 -4.33 10.97
CA VAL A 72 -4.90 -3.60 11.15
C VAL A 72 -5.05 -2.12 10.77
N ALA A 73 -5.74 -1.79 9.68
CA ALA A 73 -6.03 -0.40 9.31
C ALA A 73 -6.85 0.32 10.40
N LEU A 74 -7.93 -0.31 10.89
CA LEU A 74 -8.74 0.21 12.00
C LEU A 74 -7.92 0.36 13.29
N SER A 75 -7.03 -0.58 13.61
CA SER A 75 -6.16 -0.49 14.78
C SER A 75 -5.18 0.69 14.70
N THR A 76 -4.79 1.09 13.48
CA THR A 76 -3.92 2.25 13.26
C THR A 76 -4.68 3.55 13.51
N LEU A 77 -5.96 3.63 13.10
CA LEU A 77 -6.81 4.78 13.40
C LEU A 77 -7.13 4.86 14.90
N ALA A 78 -7.48 3.73 15.50
CA ALA A 78 -7.84 3.64 16.91
C ALA A 78 -6.67 4.02 17.85
N SER A 79 -5.42 3.82 17.43
CA SER A 79 -4.24 4.18 18.25
C SER A 79 -4.12 5.69 18.51
N VAL A 80 -4.83 6.51 17.73
CA VAL A 80 -4.89 7.97 17.88
C VAL A 80 -6.31 8.49 18.13
N GLY A 81 -7.24 7.59 18.47
CA GLY A 81 -8.63 7.96 18.77
C GLY A 81 -9.48 8.30 17.53
N LEU A 82 -9.09 7.84 16.34
CA LEU A 82 -9.86 7.99 15.11
C LEU A 82 -10.59 6.70 14.73
N ASP A 83 -11.56 6.82 13.84
CA ASP A 83 -12.30 5.71 13.23
C ASP A 83 -12.29 5.80 11.69
N GLU A 84 -13.01 4.89 11.01
CA GLU A 84 -13.08 4.84 9.55
C GLU A 84 -13.50 6.17 8.90
N SER A 85 -14.26 7.02 9.61
CA SER A 85 -14.72 8.31 9.06
C SER A 85 -13.59 9.32 8.81
N ALA A 86 -12.41 9.10 9.40
CA ALA A 86 -11.23 9.91 9.14
C ALA A 86 -10.62 9.63 7.74
N LEU A 87 -10.94 8.49 7.13
CA LEU A 87 -10.41 8.13 5.82
C LEU A 87 -11.06 8.96 4.70
N ARG A 88 -10.22 9.53 3.84
CA ARG A 88 -10.63 10.32 2.66
C ARG A 88 -10.11 9.78 1.34
N ASN A 89 -9.56 8.56 1.33
CA ASN A 89 -9.22 7.90 0.09
C ASN A 89 -10.48 7.44 -0.65
N THR A 90 -10.38 7.36 -1.97
CA THR A 90 -11.46 6.87 -2.83
C THR A 90 -11.94 5.50 -2.35
N PRO A 91 -13.25 5.33 -2.08
CA PRO A 91 -13.82 4.04 -1.76
C PRO A 91 -13.63 3.02 -2.88
N ASP A 92 -13.32 1.77 -2.52
CA ASP A 92 -13.34 0.62 -3.43
C ASP A 92 -13.80 -0.63 -2.65
N LYS A 93 -14.10 -1.72 -3.34
CA LYS A 93 -14.24 -3.04 -2.71
C LYS A 93 -12.84 -3.68 -2.58
N PRO A 94 -12.69 -4.78 -1.83
CA PRO A 94 -11.42 -5.50 -1.72
C PRO A 94 -10.78 -5.80 -3.08
N LEU A 95 -9.44 -5.78 -3.13
CA LEU A 95 -8.66 -6.03 -4.34
C LEU A 95 -8.47 -7.53 -4.60
N GLY A 96 -8.32 -8.33 -3.54
CA GLY A 96 -8.14 -9.77 -3.66
C GLY A 96 -9.39 -10.43 -4.21
N ALA A 97 -9.22 -11.39 -5.12
CA ALA A 97 -10.35 -12.02 -5.82
C ALA A 97 -11.31 -12.72 -4.85
N ALA A 98 -10.77 -13.45 -3.86
CA ALA A 98 -11.56 -14.14 -2.85
C ALA A 98 -12.29 -13.16 -1.93
N GLU A 99 -11.59 -12.12 -1.46
CA GLU A 99 -12.16 -11.07 -0.62
C GLU A 99 -13.25 -10.29 -1.36
N ARG A 100 -13.05 -9.99 -2.65
CA ARG A 100 -14.04 -9.28 -3.47
C ARG A 100 -15.27 -10.13 -3.74
N ALA A 101 -15.09 -11.43 -3.97
CA ALA A 101 -16.21 -12.36 -4.10
C ALA A 101 -17.01 -12.44 -2.78
N ALA A 102 -16.33 -12.56 -1.64
CA ALA A 102 -16.97 -12.56 -0.31
C ALA A 102 -17.61 -11.21 0.05
N TRP A 103 -17.10 -10.11 -0.49
CA TRP A 103 -17.69 -8.77 -0.34
C TRP A 103 -19.06 -8.65 -1.03
N GLY A 104 -19.22 -9.33 -2.17
CA GLY A 104 -20.46 -9.34 -2.95
C GLY A 104 -20.92 -7.94 -3.35
N ASP A 105 -22.22 -7.67 -3.13
CA ASP A 105 -22.87 -6.43 -3.53
C ASP A 105 -22.79 -5.30 -2.50
N LYS A 106 -22.06 -5.52 -1.39
CA LYS A 106 -21.79 -4.43 -0.43
C LYS A 106 -21.13 -3.26 -1.15
N ALA A 107 -21.54 -2.05 -0.74
CA ALA A 107 -20.96 -0.82 -1.27
C ALA A 107 -19.44 -0.79 -1.05
N PRO A 108 -18.68 -0.13 -1.94
CA PRO A 108 -17.26 0.14 -1.70
C PRO A 108 -17.08 1.04 -0.48
N THR A 109 -15.98 0.87 0.26
CA THR A 109 -15.65 1.75 1.39
C THR A 109 -14.20 2.23 1.31
N SER A 110 -13.90 3.34 1.98
CA SER A 110 -12.52 3.84 2.07
C SER A 110 -11.63 2.84 2.81
N LEU A 111 -12.15 2.13 3.81
CA LEU A 111 -11.42 1.07 4.50
C LEU A 111 -11.09 -0.12 3.61
N ALA A 112 -12.02 -0.55 2.74
CA ALA A 112 -11.84 -1.72 1.88
C ALA A 112 -10.89 -1.47 0.70
N ALA A 113 -10.66 -0.21 0.33
CA ALA A 113 -9.69 0.14 -0.70
C ALA A 113 -8.27 -0.30 -0.31
N ASN A 114 -7.53 -0.86 -1.28
CA ASN A 114 -6.20 -1.46 -1.06
C ASN A 114 -5.12 -0.53 -0.48
N CYS A 115 -5.39 0.78 -0.42
CA CYS A 115 -4.49 1.80 0.09
C CYS A 115 -4.84 2.26 1.50
N SER A 116 -5.93 1.78 2.10
CA SER A 116 -6.45 2.29 3.36
C SER A 116 -5.46 2.15 4.52
N GLY A 117 -4.59 1.14 4.53
CA GLY A 117 -3.50 1.02 5.51
C GLY A 117 -2.55 2.22 5.51
N LYS A 118 -2.04 2.61 4.34
CA LYS A 118 -1.21 3.82 4.17
C LYS A 118 -1.99 5.09 4.55
N HIS A 119 -3.28 5.17 4.20
CA HIS A 119 -4.11 6.32 4.56
C HIS A 119 -4.40 6.40 6.07
N SER A 120 -4.55 5.25 6.74
CA SER A 120 -4.70 5.17 8.20
C SER A 120 -3.44 5.68 8.89
N ALA A 121 -2.26 5.27 8.40
CA ALA A 121 -0.98 5.77 8.90
C ALA A 121 -0.72 7.26 8.58
N MET A 122 -1.34 7.83 7.55
CA MET A 122 -1.22 9.26 7.23
C MET A 122 -2.00 10.17 8.19
N VAL A 123 -3.10 9.67 8.74
CA VAL A 123 -3.99 10.45 9.63
C VAL A 123 -3.79 10.11 11.11
N ALA A 124 -3.03 9.06 11.41
CA ALA A 124 -2.53 8.74 12.74
C ALA A 124 -1.28 9.56 13.07
#